data_AF-A0A433E477-F1
#
_entry.id   AF-A0A433E477-F1
#
_cell.length_a   1.000
_cell.length_b   1.000
_cell.length_c   1.000
_cell.angle_alpha   90.00
_cell.angle_beta   90.00
_cell.angle_gamma   90.00
#
_symmetry.space_group_name_H-M   'P 1'
#
loop_
_entity.id
_entity.type
_entity.pdbx_description
1 polymer ?
#
loop_
_entity_poly.entity_id
_entity_poly.type
_entity_poly.pdbx_seq_one_letter_code
_entity_poly.pdbx_strand_id
1 'polypeptide(L)'
;MTLRRALAVLQGEGLVEKIHGKGNYVRHPRRKIMYVGGWGTLDPWTAAEPTLRITVRSTTVPASVHLTTLLKVPTGSPLAEYTCLSLEQGSPHGLARIYIPRDLAPAGVLDDDSVCREAVTRFAVLGPLPATIRETVCARSPTPDEASALRIGNNMAVLGITRIATDAAGRVVEAALLAFPGDRVDAVFTAHHVPNERQAQG
;
A
#
# COMPACT_ATOMS: atom_id res chain seq x y z
N MET A 1 -24.33 -6.69 -32.05
CA MET A 1 -24.07 -6.31 -30.64
C MET A 1 -22.57 -6.45 -30.36
N THR A 2 -21.79 -5.40 -30.56
CA THR A 2 -20.31 -5.48 -30.46
C THR A 2 -19.71 -4.18 -29.92
N LEU A 3 -20.10 -3.02 -30.46
CA LEU A 3 -19.53 -1.71 -30.06
C LEU A 3 -19.90 -1.29 -28.63
N ARG A 4 -21.17 -1.40 -28.24
CA ARG A 4 -21.64 -0.95 -26.91
C ARG A 4 -21.04 -1.78 -25.77
N ARG A 5 -20.77 -3.06 -26.03
CA ARG A 5 -20.14 -3.98 -25.06
C ARG A 5 -18.64 -3.69 -24.93
N ALA A 6 -17.95 -3.46 -26.06
CA ALA A 6 -16.56 -3.04 -26.06
C ALA A 6 -16.38 -1.69 -25.31
N LEU A 7 -17.24 -0.70 -25.58
CA LEU A 7 -17.20 0.58 -24.85
C LEU A 7 -17.50 0.43 -23.35
N ALA A 8 -18.39 -0.48 -22.96
CA ALA A 8 -18.67 -0.74 -21.55
C ALA A 8 -17.47 -1.40 -20.83
N VAL A 9 -16.74 -2.28 -21.51
CA VAL A 9 -15.50 -2.87 -20.99
C VAL A 9 -14.43 -1.78 -20.83
N LEU A 10 -14.19 -0.98 -21.87
CA LEU A 10 -13.22 0.12 -21.83
C LEU A 10 -13.56 1.18 -20.76
N GLN A 11 -14.86 1.43 -20.53
CA GLN A 11 -15.32 2.30 -19.43
C GLN A 11 -15.14 1.64 -18.06
N GLY A 12 -15.40 0.33 -17.94
CA GLY A 12 -15.18 -0.43 -16.72
C GLY A 12 -13.71 -0.50 -16.32
N GLU A 13 -12.82 -0.60 -17.30
CA GLU A 13 -11.36 -0.55 -17.15
C GLU A 13 -10.83 0.88 -16.95
N GLY A 14 -11.69 1.89 -17.07
CA GLY A 14 -11.32 3.29 -16.91
C GLY A 14 -10.45 3.84 -18.05
N LEU A 15 -10.37 3.17 -19.19
CA LEU A 15 -9.62 3.62 -20.37
C LEU A 15 -10.36 4.72 -21.15
N VAL A 16 -11.68 4.79 -20.97
CA VAL A 16 -12.56 5.74 -21.65
C VAL A 16 -13.54 6.34 -20.64
N GLU A 17 -13.73 7.65 -20.67
CA GLU A 17 -14.77 8.34 -19.91
C GLU A 17 -15.90 8.84 -20.82
N LYS A 18 -17.12 8.84 -20.30
CA LYS A 18 -18.28 9.38 -21.03
C LYS A 18 -18.55 10.79 -20.55
N ILE A 19 -18.36 11.76 -21.45
CA ILE A 19 -18.75 13.15 -21.19
C ILE A 19 -20.15 13.35 -21.76
N HIS A 20 -21.13 13.58 -20.89
CA HIS A 20 -22.53 13.76 -21.29
C HIS A 20 -22.65 14.88 -22.33
N GLY A 21 -23.30 14.61 -23.46
CA GLY A 21 -23.45 15.55 -24.57
C GLY A 21 -22.23 15.70 -25.50
N LYS A 22 -21.07 15.10 -25.20
CA LYS A 22 -19.85 15.20 -26.03
C LYS A 22 -19.31 13.87 -26.56
N GLY A 23 -19.72 12.75 -25.98
CA GLY A 23 -19.34 11.40 -26.45
C GLY A 23 -18.39 10.66 -25.50
N ASN A 24 -17.66 9.68 -26.04
CA ASN A 24 -16.69 8.88 -25.30
C ASN A 24 -15.28 9.38 -25.59
N TYR A 25 -14.53 9.71 -24.54
CA TYR A 25 -13.16 10.24 -24.64
C TYR A 25 -12.17 9.26 -24.03
N VAL A 26 -11.01 9.11 -24.67
CA VAL A 26 -9.89 8.34 -24.10
C VAL A 26 -9.42 9.08 -22.84
N ARG A 27 -9.39 8.36 -21.72
CA ARG A 27 -8.90 8.93 -20.47
C ARG A 27 -7.37 9.07 -20.59
N HIS A 28 -6.86 10.28 -20.40
CA HIS A 28 -5.42 10.49 -20.34
C HIS A 28 -4.85 9.68 -19.16
N PRO A 29 -3.75 8.92 -19.35
CA PRO A 29 -3.15 8.16 -18.28
C PRO A 29 -2.79 9.15 -17.16
N ARG A 30 -3.40 8.96 -15.99
CA ARG A 30 -3.02 9.71 -14.80
C ARG A 30 -1.57 9.37 -14.48
N ARG A 31 -0.80 10.36 -14.05
CA ARG A 31 0.55 10.12 -13.54
C ARG A 31 0.45 9.08 -12.43
N LYS A 32 1.12 7.95 -12.60
CA LYS A 32 1.18 6.90 -11.59
C LYS A 32 2.27 7.22 -10.59
N ILE A 33 1.99 6.99 -9.32
CA ILE A 33 2.97 7.07 -8.25
C ILE A 33 3.67 5.70 -8.15
N MET A 34 4.94 5.70 -7.79
CA MET A 34 5.70 4.45 -7.62
C MET A 34 5.62 3.97 -6.16
N TYR A 35 5.29 2.69 -5.98
CA TYR A 35 5.52 1.96 -4.74
C TYR A 35 6.81 1.16 -4.89
N VAL A 36 7.82 1.43 -4.05
CA VAL A 36 9.09 0.72 -4.06
C VAL A 36 9.07 -0.33 -2.94
N GLY A 37 9.20 -1.60 -3.32
CA GLY A 37 9.21 -2.72 -2.37
C GLY A 37 10.28 -2.54 -1.28
N GLY A 38 9.91 -2.75 -0.02
CA GLY A 38 10.80 -2.58 1.13
C GLY A 38 11.08 -1.14 1.58
N TRP A 39 10.85 -0.12 0.74
CA TRP A 39 11.08 1.30 1.09
C TRP A 39 9.79 2.15 1.13
N GLY A 40 8.69 1.61 0.60
CA GLY A 40 7.39 2.27 0.58
C GLY A 40 7.17 3.13 -0.67
N THR A 41 6.19 4.03 -0.64
CA THR A 41 5.92 5.00 -1.71
C THR A 41 7.00 6.07 -1.72
N LEU A 42 7.93 5.91 -2.64
CA LEU A 42 8.89 6.91 -3.09
C LEU A 42 8.68 7.07 -4.58
N ASP A 43 8.73 8.30 -5.09
CA ASP A 43 9.02 8.53 -6.49
C ASP A 43 10.53 8.82 -6.62
N PRO A 44 11.38 7.80 -6.80
CA PRO A 44 12.82 8.02 -6.95
C PRO A 44 13.20 8.62 -8.30
N TRP A 45 12.27 8.72 -9.26
CA TRP A 45 12.58 9.11 -10.65
C TRP A 45 12.14 10.53 -11.02
N THR A 46 11.26 11.16 -10.24
CA THR A 46 10.96 12.58 -10.42
C THR A 46 11.52 13.41 -9.27
N ALA A 47 12.34 14.40 -9.61
CA ALA A 47 12.72 15.52 -8.75
C ALA A 47 11.52 16.40 -8.29
N ALA A 48 10.29 15.96 -8.49
CA ALA A 48 9.07 16.57 -7.98
C ALA A 48 8.44 15.58 -7.00
N GLU A 49 8.66 15.82 -5.70
CA GLU A 49 7.90 15.13 -4.66
C GLU A 49 6.42 15.24 -5.04
N PRO A 50 5.72 14.14 -5.28
CA PRO A 50 4.28 14.22 -5.40
C PRO A 50 3.79 14.88 -4.11
N THR A 51 2.97 15.92 -4.22
CA THR A 51 2.42 16.65 -3.05
C THR A 51 1.36 15.80 -2.35
N LEU A 52 1.76 14.59 -1.95
CA LEU A 52 0.96 13.59 -1.27
C LEU A 52 0.84 14.04 0.17
N ARG A 53 -0.34 14.54 0.52
CA ARG A 53 -0.72 14.73 1.92
C ARG A 53 -1.17 13.39 2.46
N ILE A 54 -0.58 12.95 3.57
CA ILE A 54 -0.97 11.70 4.21
C ILE A 54 -1.66 12.00 5.52
N THR A 55 -2.87 11.47 5.65
CA THR A 55 -3.63 11.52 6.89
C THR A 55 -3.44 10.21 7.63
N VAL A 56 -3.05 10.31 8.89
CA VAL A 56 -2.78 9.16 9.76
C VAL A 56 -3.79 9.15 10.89
N ARG A 57 -4.43 8.00 11.11
CA ARG A 57 -5.28 7.73 12.26
C ARG A 57 -4.73 6.54 13.01
N SER A 58 -4.50 6.71 14.31
CA SER A 58 -4.06 5.63 15.20
C SER A 58 -5.22 5.15 16.07
N THR A 59 -5.33 3.84 16.25
CA THR A 59 -6.27 3.22 17.19
C THR A 59 -5.67 1.92 17.74
N THR A 60 -6.22 1.42 18.85
CA THR A 60 -5.86 0.10 19.39
C THR A 60 -6.98 -0.88 19.09
N VAL A 61 -6.64 -2.03 18.52
CA VAL A 61 -7.60 -3.07 18.13
C VAL A 61 -7.17 -4.44 18.66
N PRO A 62 -8.10 -5.32 19.04
CA PRO A 62 -7.77 -6.70 19.36
C PRO A 62 -7.41 -7.48 18.09
N ALA A 63 -6.44 -8.40 18.19
CA ALA A 63 -6.06 -9.28 17.08
C ALA A 63 -7.23 -10.18 16.67
N SER A 64 -7.76 -9.94 15.46
CA SER A 64 -8.75 -10.81 14.80
C SER A 64 -8.10 -12.08 14.26
N VAL A 65 -8.90 -13.10 13.92
CA VAL A 65 -8.41 -14.40 13.42
C VAL A 65 -7.45 -14.28 12.22
N HIS A 66 -7.66 -13.30 11.36
CA HIS A 66 -6.76 -13.05 10.24
C HIS A 66 -5.43 -12.43 10.71
N LEU A 67 -5.49 -11.44 11.62
CA LEU A 67 -4.33 -10.76 12.16
C LEU A 67 -3.49 -11.67 13.06
N THR A 68 -4.09 -12.60 13.80
CA THR A 68 -3.35 -13.59 14.60
C THR A 68 -2.48 -14.47 13.73
N THR A 69 -2.99 -14.87 12.56
CA THR A 69 -2.26 -15.67 11.59
C THR A 69 -1.11 -14.87 10.96
N LEU A 70 -1.36 -13.62 10.59
CA LEU A 70 -0.34 -12.74 9.99
C LEU A 70 0.78 -12.35 10.97
N LEU A 71 0.42 -11.96 12.19
CA LEU A 71 1.34 -11.46 13.20
C LEU A 71 1.88 -12.56 14.12
N LYS A 72 1.37 -13.80 14.01
CA LYS A 72 1.70 -14.93 14.90
C LYS A 72 1.50 -14.59 16.38
N VAL A 73 0.41 -13.89 16.69
CA VAL A 73 0.03 -13.49 18.06
C VAL A 73 -1.24 -14.22 18.51
N PRO A 74 -1.46 -14.39 19.83
CA PRO A 74 -2.71 -14.92 20.35
C PRO A 74 -3.94 -14.09 19.94
N THR A 75 -5.09 -14.75 19.81
CA THR A 75 -6.37 -14.07 19.57
C THR A 75 -6.69 -13.10 20.70
N GLY A 76 -7.10 -11.88 20.34
CA GLY A 76 -7.41 -10.83 21.30
C GLY A 76 -6.21 -10.04 21.83
N SER A 77 -4.98 -10.36 21.42
CA SER A 77 -3.81 -9.55 21.77
C SER A 77 -3.98 -8.09 21.27
N PRO A 78 -3.60 -7.09 22.08
CA PRO A 78 -3.73 -5.69 21.68
C PRO A 78 -2.72 -5.34 20.58
N LEU A 79 -3.23 -4.74 19.50
CA LEU A 79 -2.45 -4.24 18.37
C LEU A 79 -2.65 -2.75 18.22
N ALA A 80 -1.58 -2.02 17.91
CA ALA A 80 -1.69 -0.66 17.39
C ALA A 80 -2.00 -0.74 15.90
N GLU A 81 -3.12 -0.14 15.47
CA GLU A 81 -3.51 0.01 14.08
C GLU A 81 -3.28 1.46 13.65
N TYR A 82 -2.53 1.63 12.56
CA TYR A 82 -2.33 2.90 11.88
C TYR A 82 -2.99 2.86 10.51
N THR A 83 -4.03 3.66 10.34
CA THR A 83 -4.70 3.84 9.05
C THR A 83 -4.14 5.10 8.38
N CYS A 84 -3.58 4.92 7.20
CA CYS A 84 -2.85 5.94 6.47
C CYS A 84 -3.50 6.12 5.10
N LEU A 85 -3.96 7.32 4.79
CA LEU A 85 -4.59 7.66 3.51
C LEU A 85 -3.73 8.69 2.81
N SER A 86 -3.22 8.36 1.62
CA SER A 86 -2.46 9.29 0.80
C SER A 86 -3.37 10.06 -0.16
N LEU A 87 -3.19 11.38 -0.23
CA LEU A 87 -4.01 12.31 -1.00
C LEU A 87 -3.13 13.16 -1.91
N GLU A 88 -3.34 13.08 -3.22
CA GLU A 88 -2.73 13.99 -4.19
C GLU A 88 -3.80 14.99 -4.64
N GLN A 89 -3.56 16.30 -4.42
CA GLN A 89 -4.51 17.37 -4.75
C GLN A 89 -5.96 17.12 -4.24
N GLY A 90 -6.10 16.43 -3.10
CA GLY A 90 -7.40 16.10 -2.49
C GLY A 90 -8.07 14.82 -3.03
N SER A 91 -7.46 14.15 -4.01
CA SER A 91 -7.87 12.82 -4.48
C SER A 91 -7.10 11.74 -3.73
N PRO A 92 -7.74 10.69 -3.19
CA PRO A 92 -7.04 9.61 -2.48
C PRO A 92 -6.31 8.66 -3.44
N HIS A 93 -5.05 8.33 -3.17
CA HIS A 93 -4.17 7.55 -4.06
C HIS A 93 -3.76 6.21 -3.46
N GLY A 94 -3.80 6.05 -2.15
CA GLY A 94 -3.43 4.81 -1.49
C GLY A 94 -3.96 4.76 -0.06
N LEU A 95 -4.33 3.57 0.37
CA LEU A 95 -4.74 3.28 1.73
C LEU A 95 -3.77 2.23 2.29
N ALA A 96 -3.25 2.46 3.49
CA ALA A 96 -2.57 1.42 4.23
C ALA A 96 -3.14 1.28 5.64
N ARG A 97 -3.20 0.04 6.10
CA ARG A 97 -3.49 -0.33 7.48
C ARG A 97 -2.30 -1.09 8.02
N ILE A 98 -1.61 -0.50 8.97
CA ILE A 98 -0.39 -1.04 9.55
C ILE A 98 -0.70 -1.50 10.97
N TYR A 99 -0.39 -2.76 11.26
CA TYR A 99 -0.63 -3.41 12.54
C TYR A 99 0.69 -3.74 13.20
N ILE A 100 0.87 -3.27 14.43
CA ILE A 100 2.07 -3.49 15.25
C ILE A 100 1.63 -4.07 16.60
N PRO A 101 2.25 -5.15 17.09
CA PRO A 101 2.03 -5.61 18.47
C PRO A 101 2.23 -4.47 19.47
N ARG A 102 1.32 -4.32 20.44
CA ARG A 102 1.30 -3.13 21.32
C ARG A 102 2.59 -2.93 22.11
N ASP A 103 3.28 -4.01 22.45
CA ASP A 103 4.58 -3.98 23.13
C ASP A 103 5.72 -3.44 22.27
N LEU A 104 5.55 -3.45 20.95
CA LEU A 104 6.50 -2.92 19.96
C LEU A 104 6.04 -1.59 19.35
N ALA A 105 4.82 -1.15 19.66
CA ALA A 105 4.25 0.05 19.09
C ALA A 105 5.02 1.30 19.57
N PRO A 106 5.50 2.17 18.67
CA PRO A 106 6.23 3.36 19.06
C PRO A 106 5.33 4.31 19.87
N ALA A 107 5.85 4.81 20.97
CA ALA A 107 5.19 5.85 21.74
C ALA A 107 5.11 7.13 20.90
N GLY A 108 3.92 7.72 20.76
CA GLY A 108 3.78 9.07 20.18
C GLY A 108 3.72 9.17 18.66
N VAL A 109 3.13 8.22 17.92
CA VAL A 109 2.94 8.36 16.44
C VAL A 109 2.11 9.60 16.02
N LEU A 110 1.43 10.25 16.97
CA LEU A 110 0.71 11.52 16.77
C LEU A 110 1.53 12.76 17.17
N ASP A 111 2.76 12.59 17.67
CA ASP A 111 3.65 13.71 17.98
C ASP A 111 4.33 14.17 16.69
N ASP A 112 4.30 15.50 16.45
CA ASP A 112 4.50 16.13 15.13
C ASP A 112 5.93 15.95 14.58
N ASP A 113 6.85 15.46 15.41
CA ASP A 113 8.31 15.41 15.17
C ASP A 113 8.89 13.97 15.10
N SER A 114 8.04 12.95 15.01
CA SER A 114 8.51 11.55 15.06
C SER A 114 8.96 11.01 13.69
N VAL A 115 10.11 10.32 13.66
CA VAL A 115 10.59 9.45 12.56
C VAL A 115 9.50 8.48 12.08
N CYS A 116 8.55 8.15 12.96
CA CYS A 116 7.37 7.37 12.66
C CYS A 116 6.46 8.06 11.62
N ARG A 117 6.26 9.38 11.68
CA ARG A 117 5.46 10.10 10.67
C ARG A 117 6.12 10.05 9.30
N GLU A 118 7.45 10.19 9.20
CA GLU A 118 8.15 10.09 7.92
C GLU A 118 8.02 8.67 7.32
N ALA A 119 8.20 7.64 8.15
CA ALA A 119 7.98 6.25 7.74
C ALA A 119 6.52 5.98 7.35
N VAL A 120 5.54 6.47 8.12
CA VAL A 120 4.12 6.41 7.78
C VAL A 120 3.83 7.15 6.46
N THR A 121 4.42 8.32 6.24
CA THR A 121 4.22 9.10 5.01
C THR A 121 4.81 8.40 3.78
N ARG A 122 5.70 7.44 3.95
CA ARG A 122 6.15 6.60 2.85
C ARG A 122 5.46 5.24 2.84
N PHE A 123 4.53 4.94 3.75
CA PHE A 123 4.11 3.55 4.00
C PHE A 123 5.30 2.60 4.24
N ALA A 124 6.40 3.10 4.79
CA ALA A 124 7.55 2.30 5.19
C ALA A 124 7.25 1.53 6.49
N VAL A 125 8.16 0.61 6.86
CA VAL A 125 8.05 -0.15 8.10
C VAL A 125 8.20 0.80 9.30
N LEU A 126 7.30 0.65 10.27
CA LEU A 126 7.25 1.37 11.52
C LEU A 126 7.92 0.54 12.61
N GLY A 127 9.04 1.02 13.15
CA GLY A 127 9.73 0.41 14.27
C GLY A 127 11.17 -0.01 13.98
N PRO A 128 11.79 -0.85 14.83
CA PRO A 128 13.18 -1.26 14.68
C PRO A 128 13.41 -1.99 13.35
N LEU A 129 14.62 -1.87 12.82
CA LEU A 129 14.99 -2.38 11.50
C LEU A 129 14.66 -3.88 11.39
N PRO A 130 13.74 -4.29 10.49
CA PRO A 130 13.39 -5.69 10.34
C PRO A 130 14.57 -6.46 9.71
N ALA A 131 14.76 -7.70 10.15
CA ALA A 131 15.74 -8.59 9.54
C ALA A 131 15.26 -9.13 8.19
N THR A 132 13.94 -9.35 8.06
CA THR A 132 13.33 -9.81 6.82
C THR A 132 12.01 -9.08 6.55
N ILE A 133 11.79 -8.73 5.29
CA ILE A 133 10.54 -8.18 4.80
C ILE A 133 10.00 -9.13 3.73
N ARG A 134 8.76 -9.58 3.90
CA ARG A 134 8.04 -10.36 2.90
C ARG A 134 6.84 -9.55 2.42
N GLU A 135 6.79 -9.30 1.12
CA GLU A 135 5.67 -8.62 0.47
C GLU A 135 4.95 -9.61 -0.45
N THR A 136 3.63 -9.66 -0.36
CA THR A 136 2.76 -10.45 -1.24
C THR A 136 1.87 -9.49 -2.01
N VAL A 137 1.96 -9.52 -3.34
CA VAL A 137 1.26 -8.60 -4.23
C VAL A 137 0.17 -9.35 -4.99
N CYS A 138 -1.05 -8.81 -4.96
CA CYS A 138 -2.21 -9.38 -5.64
C CYS A 138 -3.06 -8.29 -6.30
N ALA A 139 -3.57 -8.55 -7.50
CA ALA A 139 -4.64 -7.77 -8.08
C ALA A 139 -5.99 -8.36 -7.64
N ARG A 140 -6.88 -7.52 -7.08
CA ARG A 140 -8.21 -7.96 -6.61
C ARG A 140 -9.24 -6.84 -6.71
N SER A 141 -10.51 -7.17 -6.52
CA SER A 141 -11.55 -6.15 -6.30
C SER A 141 -11.36 -5.44 -4.96
N PRO A 142 -11.73 -4.15 -4.85
CA PRO A 142 -11.71 -3.43 -3.59
C PRO A 142 -12.76 -3.98 -2.63
N THR A 143 -12.44 -3.95 -1.35
CA THR A 143 -13.45 -4.10 -0.30
C THR A 143 -14.35 -2.86 -0.25
N PRO A 144 -15.57 -2.93 0.33
CA PRO A 144 -16.45 -1.76 0.44
C PRO A 144 -15.81 -0.58 1.16
N ASP A 145 -14.98 -0.85 2.17
CA ASP A 145 -14.24 0.18 2.90
C ASP A 145 -13.18 0.84 2.03
N GLU A 146 -12.37 0.04 1.32
CA GLU A 146 -11.37 0.56 0.38
C GLU A 146 -12.00 1.38 -0.75
N ALA A 147 -13.13 0.91 -1.30
CA ALA A 147 -13.87 1.62 -2.33
C ALA A 147 -14.32 3.01 -1.84
N SER A 148 -14.78 3.07 -0.59
CA SER A 148 -15.23 4.30 0.06
C SER A 148 -14.06 5.24 0.37
N ALA A 149 -12.99 4.72 0.98
CA ALA A 149 -11.81 5.49 1.37
C ALA A 149 -11.03 6.04 0.15
N LEU A 150 -10.88 5.22 -0.90
CA LEU A 150 -10.18 5.59 -2.13
C LEU A 150 -11.08 6.30 -3.15
N ARG A 151 -12.37 6.49 -2.84
CA ARG A 151 -13.36 7.09 -3.75
C ARG A 151 -13.30 6.46 -5.16
N ILE A 152 -13.31 5.12 -5.19
CA ILE A 152 -13.24 4.33 -6.42
C ILE A 152 -14.51 3.51 -6.61
N GLY A 153 -14.82 3.18 -7.87
CA GLY A 153 -15.91 2.25 -8.18
C GLY A 153 -15.50 0.80 -7.94
N ASN A 154 -16.47 -0.07 -7.61
CA ASN A 154 -16.24 -1.50 -7.35
C ASN A 154 -15.71 -2.29 -8.57
N ASN A 155 -15.82 -1.73 -9.77
CA ASN A 155 -15.36 -2.36 -11.01
C ASN A 155 -13.85 -2.16 -11.26
N MET A 156 -13.20 -1.26 -10.51
CA MET A 156 -11.78 -1.01 -10.67
C MET A 156 -10.96 -1.97 -9.81
N ALA A 157 -9.94 -2.60 -10.39
CA ALA A 157 -9.02 -3.44 -9.62
C ALA A 157 -8.14 -2.59 -8.69
N VAL A 158 -7.88 -3.13 -7.50
CA VAL A 158 -6.85 -2.62 -6.59
C VAL A 158 -5.63 -3.52 -6.61
N LEU A 159 -4.46 -2.89 -6.54
CA LEU A 159 -3.21 -3.55 -6.22
C LEU A 159 -3.13 -3.67 -4.70
N GLY A 160 -3.35 -4.88 -4.20
CA GLY A 160 -3.24 -5.23 -2.80
C GLY A 160 -1.83 -5.71 -2.47
N ILE A 161 -1.17 -5.09 -1.50
CA ILE A 161 0.15 -5.50 -1.02
C ILE A 161 0.04 -5.85 0.47
N THR A 162 0.37 -7.09 0.82
CA THR A 162 0.51 -7.52 2.22
C THR A 162 1.98 -7.59 2.56
N ARG A 163 2.44 -6.73 3.47
CA ARG A 163 3.82 -6.72 3.96
C ARG A 163 3.87 -7.32 5.36
N ILE A 164 4.83 -8.20 5.59
CA ILE A 164 5.14 -8.78 6.88
C ILE A 164 6.61 -8.51 7.17
N ALA A 165 6.88 -7.79 8.25
CA ALA A 165 8.23 -7.50 8.71
C ALA A 165 8.55 -8.38 9.93
N THR A 166 9.69 -9.06 9.90
CA THR A 166 10.12 -9.98 10.96
C THR A 166 11.49 -9.53 11.48
N ASP A 167 11.67 -9.52 12.80
CA ASP A 167 12.96 -9.22 13.43
C ASP A 167 13.97 -10.37 13.31
N ALA A 168 15.20 -10.15 13.81
CA ALA A 168 16.26 -11.15 13.81
C ALA A 168 15.96 -12.35 14.72
N ALA A 169 15.02 -12.22 15.67
CA ALA A 169 14.57 -13.29 16.54
C ALA A 169 13.44 -14.13 15.91
N GLY A 170 12.97 -13.78 14.71
CA GLY A 170 11.90 -14.50 14.02
C GLY A 170 10.48 -14.09 14.43
N ARG A 171 10.34 -13.02 15.23
CA ARG A 171 9.05 -12.47 15.64
C ARG A 171 8.55 -11.47 14.61
N VAL A 172 7.25 -11.55 14.30
CA VAL A 172 6.62 -10.57 13.40
C VAL A 172 6.43 -9.26 14.15
N VAL A 173 7.07 -8.20 13.67
CA VAL A 173 7.05 -6.86 14.28
C VAL A 173 6.03 -5.95 13.62
N GLU A 174 5.71 -6.18 12.34
CA GLU A 174 4.71 -5.42 11.60
C GLU A 174 3.98 -6.32 10.60
N ALA A 175 2.67 -6.09 10.46
CA ALA A 175 1.91 -6.50 9.29
C ALA A 175 1.21 -5.28 8.68
N ALA A 176 1.45 -4.99 7.40
CA ALA A 176 0.79 -3.90 6.69
C ALA A 176 -0.05 -4.43 5.53
N LEU A 177 -1.27 -3.92 5.42
CA LEU A 177 -2.21 -4.15 4.32
C LEU A 177 -2.34 -2.86 3.53
N LEU A 178 -1.78 -2.83 2.33
CA LEU A 178 -1.83 -1.69 1.43
C LEU A 178 -2.78 -1.97 0.27
N ALA A 179 -3.52 -0.95 -0.14
CA ALA A 179 -4.44 -0.98 -1.26
C ALA A 179 -4.25 0.28 -2.10
N PHE A 180 -3.91 0.08 -3.37
CA PHE A 180 -3.74 1.15 -4.35
C PHE A 180 -4.69 0.94 -5.53
N PRO A 181 -5.37 1.99 -6.03
CA PRO A 181 -6.07 1.90 -7.31
C PRO A 181 -5.09 1.53 -8.44
N GLY A 182 -5.41 0.48 -9.21
CA GLY A 182 -4.48 -0.03 -10.24
C GLY A 182 -4.18 0.96 -11.37
N ASP A 183 -5.00 2.01 -11.52
CA ASP A 183 -4.81 3.10 -12.48
C ASP A 183 -3.91 4.23 -11.95
N ARG A 184 -3.48 4.20 -10.68
CA ARG A 184 -2.77 5.29 -9.99
C ARG A 184 -1.39 4.92 -9.47
N VAL A 185 -1.05 3.64 -9.39
CA VAL A 185 0.22 3.19 -8.80
C VAL A 185 0.86 2.08 -9.62
N ASP A 186 2.18 2.16 -9.78
CA ASP A 186 3.01 1.05 -10.20
C ASP A 186 3.84 0.55 -9.01
N ALA A 187 3.87 -0.76 -8.78
CA ALA A 187 4.76 -1.36 -7.77
C ALA A 187 6.04 -1.88 -8.43
N VAL A 188 7.17 -1.42 -7.93
CA VAL A 188 8.51 -1.74 -8.46
C VAL A 188 9.31 -2.47 -7.39
N PHE A 189 9.84 -3.63 -7.77
CA PHE A 189 10.69 -4.48 -6.94
C PHE A 189 12.01 -4.69 -7.67
N THR A 190 13.11 -4.27 -7.04
CA THR A 190 14.45 -4.48 -7.57
C THR A 190 15.11 -5.61 -6.82
N ALA A 191 15.44 -6.69 -7.52
CA ALA A 191 16.22 -7.79 -6.96
C ALA A 191 17.70 -7.60 -7.30
N HIS A 192 18.56 -7.51 -6.30
CA HIS A 192 20.00 -7.55 -6.49
C HIS A 192 20.47 -9.00 -6.40
N HIS A 193 21.13 -9.48 -7.45
CA HIS A 193 21.79 -10.78 -7.39
C HIS A 193 23.14 -10.60 -6.69
N VAL A 194 23.38 -11.35 -5.62
CA VAL A 194 24.73 -11.47 -5.05
C VAL A 194 25.50 -12.40 -5.97
N PRO A 195 26.57 -11.95 -6.67
CA PRO A 195 27.37 -12.85 -7.47
C PRO A 195 27.97 -13.92 -6.55
N ASN A 196 27.75 -15.17 -6.93
CA ASN A 196 28.16 -16.34 -6.16
C ASN A 196 29.70 -16.47 -6.24
N GLU A 197 30.44 -15.91 -5.28
CA GLU A 197 31.88 -16.16 -5.14
C GLU A 197 32.16 -17.57 -4.60
N ARG A 198 31.79 -18.59 -5.38
CA ARG A 198 32.24 -19.97 -5.18
C ARG A 198 32.37 -20.68 -6.51
N GLN A 199 33.49 -20.45 -7.19
CA GLN A 199 34.21 -21.43 -8.02
C GLN A 199 35.53 -20.82 -8.53
N ALA A 200 36.54 -20.74 -7.65
CA ALA A 200 37.93 -20.59 -8.05
C ALA A 200 38.84 -21.18 -6.96
N GLN A 201 38.73 -22.49 -6.75
CA GLN A 201 39.83 -23.32 -6.25
C GLN A 201 40.03 -24.41 -7.29
N GLY A 202 40.91 -24.10 -8.23
CA GLY A 202 41.58 -25.04 -9.12
C GLY A 202 43.06 -24.95 -8.84
#